data_AF-A0A379FKC4-F1
#
_entry.id   AF-A0A379FKC4-F1
#
_cell.length_a   1.000
_cell.length_b   1.000
_cell.length_c   1.000
_cell.angle_alpha   90.00
_cell.angle_beta   90.00
_cell.angle_gamma   90.00
#
_symmetry.space_group_name_H-M   'P 1'
#
loop_
_entity.id
_entity.type
_entity.pdbx_description
1 polymer ?
#
loop_
_entity_poly.entity_id
_entity_poly.type
_entity_poly.pdbx_seq_one_letter_code
_entity_poly.pdbx_strand_id
1 'polypeptide(L)'
;MFFIIGLGALLPTMHQSSMGSLMISAGWKVHPLWQSYEMLPLFSLLTAFILGFTIVIFEGSLLKASRTINDDETPLFTKLTKIIEVLLITFLVLRWGEVIWNGKLSYIAKGDMFSWLFLAESALLFIPLVLMHLKNNRRSPRMLFVCALFMLVGAAMWRMNYSLVAYNPGNGYHYFPTASELLISIGFVAFEVTAYILIIRLLPVLPAQTESNIQLKKAEVKS
;
A
#
# COMPACT_ATOMS: atom_id res chain seq x y z
N MET A 1 -12.72 27.10 2.89
CA MET A 1 -12.84 25.64 2.64
C MET A 1 -11.79 25.14 1.64
N PHE A 2 -11.68 25.74 0.44
CA PHE A 2 -10.68 25.34 -0.57
C PHE A 2 -9.22 25.40 -0.09
N PHE A 3 -8.85 26.41 0.70
CA PHE A 3 -7.49 26.52 1.26
C PHE A 3 -7.13 25.35 2.20
N ILE A 4 -8.06 24.94 3.06
CA ILE A 4 -7.85 23.83 4.00
C ILE A 4 -7.76 22.50 3.25
N ILE A 5 -8.62 22.29 2.25
CA ILE A 5 -8.57 21.10 1.37
C ILE A 5 -7.26 21.08 0.58
N GLY A 6 -6.85 22.23 0.04
CA GLY A 6 -5.58 22.39 -0.66
C GLY A 6 -4.38 22.05 0.23
N LEU A 7 -4.31 22.60 1.44
CA LEU A 7 -3.27 22.27 2.42
C LEU A 7 -3.29 20.80 2.83
N GLY A 8 -4.48 20.23 3.05
CA GLY A 8 -4.66 18.84 3.43
C GLY A 8 -4.20 17.86 2.35
N ALA A 9 -4.30 18.22 1.07
CA ALA A 9 -3.72 17.44 -0.02
C ALA A 9 -2.21 17.73 -0.20
N LEU A 10 -1.81 18.99 -0.11
CA LEU A 10 -0.46 19.44 -0.41
C LEU A 10 0.56 18.97 0.62
N LEU A 11 0.26 19.06 1.93
CA LEU A 11 1.21 18.66 2.97
C LEU A 11 1.60 17.17 2.93
N PRO A 12 0.67 16.19 2.84
CA PRO A 12 1.03 14.79 2.71
C PRO A 12 1.77 14.47 1.41
N THR A 13 1.37 15.10 0.29
CA THR A 13 2.06 14.90 -0.99
C THR A 13 3.50 15.40 -0.94
N MET A 14 3.75 16.57 -0.34
CA MET A 14 5.09 17.10 -0.13
C MET A 14 5.93 16.20 0.78
N HIS A 15 5.35 15.70 1.87
CA HIS A 15 6.05 14.82 2.81
C HIS A 15 6.44 13.48 2.17
N GLN A 16 5.52 12.85 1.45
CA GLN A 16 5.79 11.57 0.79
C GLN A 16 6.76 11.73 -0.39
N SER A 17 6.67 12.85 -1.13
CA SER A 17 7.62 13.17 -2.20
C SER A 17 9.01 13.48 -1.64
N SER A 18 9.13 14.23 -0.54
CA SER A 18 10.42 14.61 0.03
C SER A 18 11.18 13.41 0.59
N MET A 19 10.47 12.41 1.15
CA MET A 19 11.06 11.13 1.55
C MET A 19 11.74 10.42 0.36
N GLY A 20 11.11 10.43 -0.82
CA GLY A 20 11.74 9.91 -2.04
C GLY A 20 12.96 10.73 -2.47
N SER A 21 12.89 12.06 -2.35
CA SER A 21 14.02 12.95 -2.67
C SER A 21 15.22 12.77 -1.75
N LEU A 22 15.01 12.45 -0.48
CA LEU A 22 16.10 12.10 0.45
C LEU A 22 16.93 10.94 -0.08
N MET A 23 16.29 9.93 -0.69
CA MET A 23 17.03 8.79 -1.25
C MET A 23 17.80 9.14 -2.53
N ILE A 24 17.47 10.22 -3.24
CA ILE A 24 18.33 10.74 -4.30
C ILE A 24 19.69 11.15 -3.73
N SER A 25 19.70 11.82 -2.56
CA SER A 25 20.93 12.28 -1.90
C SER A 25 21.83 11.14 -1.44
N ALA A 26 21.27 9.95 -1.19
CA ALA A 26 22.04 8.75 -0.89
C ALA A 26 22.92 8.31 -2.08
N GLY A 27 22.60 8.75 -3.29
CA GLY A 27 23.45 8.63 -4.48
C GLY A 27 23.94 7.20 -4.71
N TRP A 28 25.26 7.05 -4.72
CA TRP A 28 26.00 5.81 -4.97
C TRP A 28 25.87 4.76 -3.86
N LYS A 29 25.30 5.12 -2.70
CA LYS A 29 25.08 4.19 -1.59
C LYS A 29 23.89 3.27 -1.86
N VAL A 30 23.01 3.62 -2.79
CA VAL A 30 21.84 2.79 -3.13
C VAL A 30 22.16 1.95 -4.37
N HIS A 31 21.73 0.68 -4.35
CA HIS A 31 21.92 -0.21 -5.48
C HIS A 31 21.29 0.38 -6.77
N PRO A 32 21.98 0.30 -7.93
CA PRO A 32 21.53 0.94 -9.17
C PRO A 32 20.11 0.59 -9.62
N LEU A 33 19.62 -0.60 -9.28
CA LEU A 33 18.24 -1.02 -9.57
C LEU A 33 17.20 -0.13 -8.88
N TRP A 34 17.41 0.31 -7.64
CA TRP A 34 16.47 1.19 -6.91
C TRP A 34 16.82 2.67 -7.01
N GLN A 35 18.03 3.00 -7.47
CA GLN A 35 18.45 4.40 -7.60
C GLN A 35 17.96 5.03 -8.90
N SER A 36 16.93 5.86 -8.82
CA SER A 36 16.38 6.60 -9.96
C SER A 36 16.34 8.10 -9.64
N TYR A 37 17.31 8.86 -10.17
CA TYR A 37 17.54 10.26 -9.79
C TYR A 37 16.31 11.17 -9.96
N GLU A 38 15.51 10.99 -11.02
CA GLU A 38 14.38 11.88 -11.30
C GLU A 38 13.03 11.30 -10.83
N MET A 39 12.94 9.98 -10.68
CA MET A 39 11.66 9.27 -10.52
C MET A 39 11.39 8.79 -9.09
N LEU A 40 12.40 8.76 -8.21
CA LEU A 40 12.23 8.34 -6.80
C LEU A 40 11.15 9.12 -6.03
N PRO A 41 11.02 10.45 -6.15
CA PRO A 41 9.97 11.20 -5.46
C PRO A 41 8.58 10.79 -5.93
N LEU A 42 8.43 10.55 -7.25
CA LEU A 42 7.18 10.08 -7.85
C LEU A 42 6.85 8.65 -7.41
N PHE A 43 7.82 7.74 -7.35
CA PHE A 43 7.61 6.38 -6.87
C PHE A 43 7.21 6.35 -5.39
N SER A 44 7.81 7.19 -4.55
CA SER A 44 7.44 7.31 -3.15
C SER A 44 6.00 7.81 -2.99
N LEU A 45 5.58 8.78 -3.81
CA LEU A 45 4.23 9.30 -3.80
C LEU A 45 3.19 8.27 -4.29
N LEU A 46 3.49 7.59 -5.40
CA LEU A 46 2.61 6.55 -5.95
C LEU A 46 2.41 5.40 -4.97
N THR A 47 3.49 4.92 -4.35
CA THR A 47 3.40 3.87 -3.33
C THR A 47 2.68 4.32 -2.06
N ALA A 48 2.77 5.61 -1.70
CA ALA A 48 1.97 6.17 -0.61
C ALA A 48 0.46 6.09 -0.91
N PHE A 49 0.04 6.48 -2.11
CA PHE A 49 -1.37 6.37 -2.50
C PHE A 49 -1.84 4.92 -2.59
N ILE A 50 -1.03 4.03 -3.16
CA ILE A 50 -1.35 2.60 -3.25
C ILE A 50 -1.55 2.03 -1.84
N LEU A 51 -0.60 2.24 -0.93
CA LEU A 51 -0.71 1.76 0.46
C LEU A 51 -1.91 2.37 1.19
N GLY A 52 -2.10 3.69 1.08
CA GLY A 52 -3.18 4.41 1.75
C GLY A 52 -4.58 3.97 1.33
N PHE A 53 -4.80 3.69 0.04
CA PHE A 53 -6.09 3.15 -0.40
C PHE A 53 -6.23 1.65 -0.10
N THR A 54 -5.12 0.91 -0.14
CA THR A 54 -5.13 -0.53 0.12
C THR A 54 -5.44 -0.83 1.58
N ILE A 55 -4.89 -0.06 2.53
CA ILE A 55 -5.14 -0.29 3.95
C ILE A 55 -6.62 -0.12 4.31
N VAL A 56 -7.33 0.80 3.66
CA VAL A 56 -8.79 0.98 3.83
C VAL A 56 -9.55 -0.27 3.41
N ILE A 57 -9.18 -0.91 2.30
CA ILE A 57 -9.79 -2.17 1.85
C ILE A 57 -9.47 -3.30 2.84
N PHE A 58 -8.23 -3.35 3.32
CA PHE A 58 -7.77 -4.36 4.26
C PHE A 58 -8.51 -4.26 5.60
N GLU A 59 -8.56 -3.07 6.21
CA GLU A 59 -9.26 -2.80 7.47
C GLU A 59 -10.77 -3.02 7.33
N GLY A 60 -11.39 -2.50 6.27
CA GLY A 60 -12.82 -2.70 6.01
C GLY A 60 -13.18 -4.19 5.85
N SER A 61 -12.32 -4.96 5.18
CA SER A 61 -12.48 -6.42 5.06
C SER A 61 -12.31 -7.13 6.40
N LEU A 62 -11.39 -6.68 7.25
CA LEU A 62 -11.14 -7.25 8.59
C LEU A 62 -12.29 -6.95 9.55
N LEU A 63 -12.85 -5.75 9.53
CA LEU A 63 -14.02 -5.37 10.32
C LEU A 63 -15.26 -6.19 9.95
N LYS A 64 -15.45 -6.43 8.64
CA LYS A 64 -16.51 -7.33 8.14
C LYS A 64 -16.29 -8.76 8.62
N ALA A 65 -15.05 -9.26 8.57
CA ALA A 65 -14.71 -10.59 9.08
C ALA A 65 -14.93 -10.72 10.61
N SER A 66 -14.66 -9.64 11.36
CA SER A 66 -14.89 -9.55 12.80
C SER A 66 -16.38 -9.37 13.18
N ARG A 67 -17.30 -9.31 12.20
CA ARG A 67 -18.75 -9.05 12.38
C ARG A 67 -19.05 -7.74 13.13
N THR A 68 -18.13 -6.79 13.11
CA THR A 68 -18.35 -5.46 13.71
C THR A 68 -19.28 -4.61 12.82
N ILE A 69 -19.24 -4.84 11.50
CA ILE A 69 -20.09 -4.19 10.50
C ILE A 69 -20.84 -5.26 9.72
N ASN A 70 -22.14 -5.05 9.50
CA ASN A 70 -23.01 -5.96 8.75
C ASN A 70 -23.34 -5.48 7.33
N ASP A 71 -23.01 -4.23 7.00
CA ASP A 71 -23.31 -3.66 5.69
C ASP A 71 -22.31 -4.15 4.62
N ASP A 72 -22.84 -4.39 3.42
CA ASP A 72 -22.03 -4.91 2.31
C ASP A 72 -21.31 -3.78 1.58
N GLU A 73 -20.12 -3.41 2.06
CA GLU A 73 -19.25 -2.39 1.45
C GLU A 73 -18.47 -2.89 0.22
N THR A 74 -18.68 -4.13 -0.20
CA THR A 74 -18.01 -4.74 -1.36
C THR A 74 -18.08 -3.86 -2.62
N PRO A 75 -19.20 -3.20 -2.98
CA PRO A 75 -19.27 -2.32 -4.15
C PRO A 75 -18.35 -1.10 -4.04
N LEU A 76 -18.15 -0.56 -2.83
CA LEU A 76 -17.23 0.55 -2.56
C LEU A 76 -15.79 0.08 -2.71
N PHE A 77 -15.45 -1.06 -2.12
CA PHE A 77 -14.11 -1.65 -2.25
C PHE A 77 -13.77 -1.94 -3.71
N THR A 78 -14.70 -2.50 -4.50
CA THR A 78 -14.48 -2.72 -5.93
C THR A 78 -14.19 -1.42 -6.69
N LYS A 79 -14.87 -0.31 -6.35
CA LYS A 79 -14.59 1.00 -6.98
C LYS A 79 -13.20 1.50 -6.58
N LEU A 80 -12.83 1.38 -5.31
CA LEU A 80 -11.51 1.78 -4.83
C LEU A 80 -10.39 0.95 -5.46
N THR A 81 -10.58 -0.36 -5.60
CA THR A 81 -9.62 -1.25 -6.26
C THR A 81 -9.36 -0.83 -7.71
N LYS A 82 -10.36 -0.35 -8.46
CA LYS A 82 -10.13 0.17 -9.82
C LYS A 82 -9.17 1.36 -9.85
N ILE A 83 -9.26 2.24 -8.86
CA ILE A 83 -8.34 3.38 -8.73
C ILE A 83 -6.93 2.87 -8.41
N ILE A 84 -6.82 1.92 -7.47
CA ILE A 84 -5.55 1.30 -7.10
C ILE A 84 -4.92 0.57 -8.29
N GLU A 85 -5.70 -0.14 -9.11
CA GLU A 85 -5.24 -0.81 -10.34
C GLU A 85 -4.56 0.18 -11.29
N VAL A 86 -5.17 1.34 -11.52
CA VAL A 86 -4.58 2.39 -12.38
C VAL A 86 -3.26 2.89 -11.78
N LEU A 87 -3.21 3.13 -10.47
CA LEU A 87 -1.99 3.56 -9.78
C LEU A 87 -0.89 2.50 -9.84
N LEU A 88 -1.23 1.22 -9.66
CA LEU A 88 -0.31 0.10 -9.73
C LEU A 88 0.27 -0.09 -11.14
N ILE A 89 -0.59 -0.04 -12.17
CA ILE A 89 -0.15 -0.13 -13.56
C ILE A 89 0.79 1.04 -13.86
N THR A 90 0.41 2.26 -13.45
CA THR A 90 1.26 3.45 -13.61
C THR A 90 2.61 3.26 -12.92
N PHE A 91 2.61 2.81 -11.66
CA PHE A 91 3.83 2.54 -10.91
C PHE A 91 4.71 1.50 -11.60
N LEU A 92 4.16 0.35 -11.99
CA LEU A 92 4.90 -0.74 -12.63
C LEU A 92 5.44 -0.33 -14.00
N VAL A 93 4.65 0.34 -14.84
CA VAL A 93 5.08 0.82 -16.16
C VAL A 93 6.24 1.81 -16.02
N LEU A 94 6.12 2.78 -15.12
CA LEU A 94 7.19 3.73 -14.86
C LEU A 94 8.44 3.05 -14.27
N ARG A 95 8.25 2.06 -13.39
CA ARG A 95 9.34 1.34 -12.74
C ARG A 95 10.15 0.51 -13.73
N TRP A 96 9.47 -0.29 -14.55
CA TRP A 96 10.12 -1.08 -15.59
C TRP A 96 10.66 -0.19 -16.71
N GLY A 97 9.95 0.88 -17.07
CA GLY A 97 10.39 1.87 -18.05
C GLY A 97 11.71 2.55 -17.65
N GLU A 98 11.86 2.93 -16.38
CA GLU A 98 13.10 3.51 -15.86
C GLU A 98 14.28 2.54 -15.95
N VAL A 99 14.05 1.26 -15.62
CA VAL A 99 15.09 0.23 -15.69
C VAL A 99 15.54 -0.03 -17.13
N ILE A 100 14.59 -0.06 -18.08
CA ILE A 100 14.86 -0.28 -19.50
C ILE A 100 15.60 0.93 -20.10
N TRP A 101 15.10 2.16 -19.84
CA TRP A 101 15.67 3.39 -20.38
C TRP A 101 17.11 3.62 -19.92
N ASN A 102 17.40 3.33 -18.65
CA ASN A 102 18.75 3.47 -18.09
C ASN A 102 19.65 2.25 -18.35
N GLY A 103 19.22 1.28 -19.17
CA GLY A 103 20.03 0.10 -19.54
C GLY A 103 20.36 -0.83 -18.37
N LYS A 104 19.59 -0.77 -17.28
CA LYS A 104 19.84 -1.50 -16.03
C LYS A 104 19.39 -2.96 -16.07
N LEU A 105 18.84 -3.42 -17.21
CA LEU A 105 18.42 -4.79 -17.45
C LEU A 105 19.55 -5.82 -17.19
N SER A 106 20.80 -5.41 -17.43
CA SER A 106 21.98 -6.25 -17.15
C SER A 106 22.11 -6.62 -15.66
N TYR A 107 21.66 -5.76 -14.73
CA TYR A 107 21.64 -6.07 -13.31
C TYR A 107 20.54 -7.05 -12.92
N ILE A 108 19.43 -7.11 -13.67
CA ILE A 108 18.40 -8.12 -13.46
C ILE A 108 18.87 -9.47 -13.99
N ALA A 109 19.52 -9.48 -15.15
CA ALA A 109 20.01 -10.70 -15.81
C ALA A 109 21.13 -11.43 -15.04
N LYS A 110 21.82 -10.75 -14.11
CA LYS A 110 22.87 -11.36 -13.27
C LYS A 110 22.34 -12.42 -12.30
N GLY A 111 21.04 -12.39 -11.95
CA GLY A 111 20.45 -13.38 -11.04
C GLY A 111 20.92 -13.27 -9.59
N ASP A 112 21.43 -12.11 -9.19
CA ASP A 112 21.87 -11.86 -7.82
C ASP A 112 20.67 -11.75 -6.87
N MET A 113 20.92 -11.76 -5.54
CA MET A 113 19.89 -11.57 -4.51
C MET A 113 19.01 -10.33 -4.79
N PHE A 114 19.61 -9.23 -5.24
CA PHE A 114 18.92 -8.00 -5.60
C PHE A 114 18.03 -8.15 -6.84
N SER A 115 18.44 -8.95 -7.82
CA SER A 115 17.63 -9.24 -9.00
C SER A 115 16.37 -10.02 -8.61
N TRP A 116 16.51 -11.04 -7.77
CA TRP A 116 15.38 -11.81 -7.24
C TRP A 116 14.43 -10.98 -6.38
N LEU A 117 14.99 -10.09 -5.56
CA LEU A 117 14.21 -9.19 -4.71
C LEU A 117 13.39 -8.18 -5.54
N PHE A 118 13.97 -7.63 -6.61
CA PHE A 118 13.28 -6.77 -7.57
C PHE A 118 12.15 -7.52 -8.31
N LEU A 119 12.39 -8.77 -8.70
CA LEU A 119 11.38 -9.61 -9.33
C LEU A 119 10.27 -9.98 -8.36
N ALA A 120 10.60 -10.29 -7.10
CA ALA A 120 9.64 -10.60 -6.07
C ALA A 120 8.73 -9.39 -5.75
N GLU A 121 9.28 -8.17 -5.62
CA GLU A 121 8.45 -6.97 -5.39
C GLU A 121 7.53 -6.70 -6.58
N SER A 122 8.06 -6.83 -7.80
CA SER A 122 7.28 -6.66 -9.02
C SER A 122 6.18 -7.69 -9.14
N ALA A 123 6.47 -8.96 -8.82
CA ALA A 123 5.51 -10.05 -8.84
C ALA A 123 4.39 -9.84 -7.82
N LEU A 124 4.71 -9.46 -6.58
CA LEU A 124 3.71 -9.17 -5.54
C LEU A 124 2.75 -8.04 -5.95
N LEU A 125 3.26 -7.01 -6.64
CA LEU A 125 2.44 -5.91 -7.14
C LEU A 125 1.70 -6.25 -8.45
N PHE A 126 2.16 -7.25 -9.21
CA PHE A 126 1.51 -7.72 -10.44
C PHE A 126 0.39 -8.73 -10.19
N ILE A 127 0.54 -9.63 -9.20
CA ILE A 127 -0.48 -10.59 -8.78
C ILE A 127 -1.88 -9.97 -8.59
N PRO A 128 -2.07 -8.87 -7.83
CA PRO A 128 -3.38 -8.27 -7.63
C PRO A 128 -3.99 -7.75 -8.95
N LEU A 129 -3.18 -7.29 -9.91
CA LEU A 129 -3.67 -6.88 -11.24
C LEU A 129 -4.26 -8.06 -12.01
N VAL A 130 -3.60 -9.22 -11.97
CA VAL A 130 -4.07 -10.44 -12.62
C VAL A 130 -5.32 -10.98 -11.93
N LEU A 131 -5.29 -11.07 -10.59
CA LEU A 131 -6.41 -11.56 -9.80
C LEU A 131 -7.67 -10.72 -10.02
N MET A 132 -7.53 -9.40 -10.15
CA MET A 132 -8.65 -8.50 -10.38
C MET A 132 -9.13 -8.45 -11.83
N HIS A 133 -8.34 -8.90 -12.81
CA HIS A 133 -8.82 -8.95 -14.20
C HIS A 133 -10.06 -9.86 -14.36
N LEU A 134 -10.15 -10.90 -13.51
CA LEU A 134 -11.30 -11.80 -13.46
C LEU A 134 -12.51 -11.11 -12.81
N LYS A 135 -13.58 -10.87 -13.60
CA LYS A 135 -14.82 -10.21 -13.14
C LYS A 135 -15.44 -10.85 -11.90
N ASN A 136 -15.28 -12.17 -11.73
CA ASN A 136 -15.82 -12.91 -10.59
C ASN A 136 -15.08 -12.59 -9.28
N ASN A 137 -13.78 -12.30 -9.37
CA ASN A 137 -12.94 -12.04 -8.19
C ASN A 137 -13.21 -10.66 -7.59
N ARG A 138 -13.57 -9.68 -8.42
CA ARG A 138 -13.90 -8.31 -7.98
C ARG A 138 -15.12 -8.22 -7.07
N ARG A 139 -15.99 -9.25 -7.09
CA ARG A 139 -17.21 -9.34 -6.28
C ARG A 139 -17.02 -10.19 -5.02
N SER A 140 -15.89 -10.87 -4.88
CA SER A 140 -15.63 -11.75 -3.73
C SER A 140 -14.86 -10.98 -2.66
N PRO A 141 -15.43 -10.77 -1.45
CA PRO A 141 -14.73 -10.08 -0.35
C PRO A 141 -13.40 -10.74 0.01
N ARG A 142 -13.32 -12.07 -0.07
CA ARG A 142 -12.10 -12.83 0.21
C ARG A 142 -10.99 -12.50 -0.79
N MET A 143 -11.33 -12.40 -2.07
CA MET A 143 -10.35 -12.09 -3.12
C MET A 143 -9.89 -10.63 -3.04
N LEU A 144 -10.79 -9.70 -2.69
CA LEU A 144 -10.44 -8.31 -2.43
C LEU A 144 -9.42 -8.20 -1.28
N PHE A 145 -9.65 -8.92 -0.18
CA PHE A 145 -8.71 -8.98 0.94
C PHE A 145 -7.35 -9.56 0.56
N VAL A 146 -7.33 -10.69 -0.16
CA VAL A 146 -6.08 -11.31 -0.63
C VAL A 146 -5.30 -10.36 -1.54
N CYS A 147 -5.97 -9.68 -2.47
CA CYS A 147 -5.31 -8.69 -3.31
C CYS A 147 -4.78 -7.51 -2.49
N ALA A 148 -5.54 -7.03 -1.50
CA ALA A 148 -5.08 -5.98 -0.60
C ALA A 148 -3.82 -6.41 0.16
N LEU A 149 -3.76 -7.64 0.64
CA LEU A 149 -2.58 -8.19 1.30
C LEU A 149 -1.35 -8.20 0.36
N PHE A 150 -1.50 -8.68 -0.87
CA PHE A 150 -0.42 -8.65 -1.87
C PHE A 150 0.06 -7.23 -2.18
N MET A 151 -0.87 -6.28 -2.32
CA MET A 151 -0.56 -4.87 -2.55
C MET A 151 0.19 -4.23 -1.36
N LEU A 152 -0.27 -4.50 -0.12
CA LEU A 152 0.38 -4.02 1.10
C LEU A 152 1.81 -4.58 1.21
N VAL A 153 1.96 -5.89 1.10
CA VAL A 153 3.26 -6.55 1.23
C VAL A 153 4.20 -6.14 0.10
N GLY A 154 3.73 -6.07 -1.14
CA GLY A 154 4.53 -5.64 -2.29
C GLY A 154 5.04 -4.20 -2.15
N ALA A 155 4.15 -3.27 -1.76
CA ALA A 155 4.53 -1.87 -1.60
C ALA A 155 5.39 -1.63 -0.34
N ALA A 156 5.12 -2.35 0.75
CA ALA A 156 5.98 -2.35 1.93
C ALA A 156 7.37 -2.92 1.63
N MET A 157 7.43 -4.00 0.86
CA MET A 157 8.70 -4.59 0.43
C MET A 157 9.48 -3.64 -0.47
N TRP A 158 8.83 -2.98 -1.43
CA TRP A 158 9.47 -1.90 -2.19
C TRP A 158 10.05 -0.82 -1.26
N ARG A 159 9.29 -0.43 -0.21
CA ARG A 159 9.74 0.57 0.78
C ARG A 159 10.94 0.11 1.61
N MET A 160 10.97 -1.15 2.03
CA MET A 160 12.13 -1.70 2.74
C MET A 160 13.33 -1.84 1.80
N ASN A 161 13.10 -2.25 0.56
CA ASN A 161 14.17 -2.48 -0.41
C ASN A 161 14.90 -1.18 -0.73
N TYR A 162 14.20 -0.11 -1.08
CA TYR A 162 14.88 1.15 -1.46
C TYR A 162 15.55 1.86 -0.27
N SER A 163 15.03 1.71 0.95
CA SER A 163 15.51 2.47 2.12
C SER A 163 16.52 1.71 3.00
N LEU A 164 16.43 0.38 3.06
CA LEU A 164 17.25 -0.46 3.96
C LEU A 164 18.11 -1.44 3.17
N VAL A 165 17.50 -2.30 2.36
CA VAL A 165 18.20 -3.45 1.76
C VAL A 165 19.15 -3.03 0.63
N ALA A 166 18.71 -2.09 -0.21
CA ALA A 166 19.52 -1.54 -1.29
C ALA A 166 20.49 -0.46 -0.81
N TYR A 167 20.38 0.00 0.44
CA TYR A 167 21.25 1.03 1.00
C TYR A 167 22.50 0.40 1.63
N ASN A 168 23.63 0.59 0.96
CA ASN A 168 24.95 0.19 1.44
C ASN A 168 25.78 1.45 1.75
N PRO A 169 25.96 1.80 3.05
CA PRO A 169 26.74 2.97 3.43
C PRO A 169 28.26 2.82 3.21
N GLY A 170 28.73 1.66 2.74
CA GLY A 170 30.15 1.30 2.62
C GLY A 170 30.69 0.59 3.87
N ASN A 171 31.97 0.19 3.83
CA ASN A 171 32.72 -0.43 4.93
C ASN A 171 32.23 -1.82 5.40
N GLY A 172 31.46 -2.56 4.60
CA GLY A 172 30.97 -3.90 4.97
C GLY A 172 29.90 -3.88 6.07
N TYR A 173 29.27 -2.74 6.30
CA TYR A 173 28.22 -2.59 7.29
C TYR A 173 26.93 -3.26 6.81
N HIS A 174 26.52 -4.33 7.48
CA HIS A 174 25.23 -4.97 7.28
C HIS A 174 24.27 -4.48 8.35
N TYR A 175 23.27 -3.69 7.96
CA TYR A 175 22.23 -3.27 8.88
C TYR A 175 21.24 -4.42 9.10
N PHE A 176 21.10 -4.84 10.35
CA PHE A 176 20.03 -5.72 10.80
C PHE A 176 19.37 -5.08 12.02
N PRO A 177 18.03 -4.95 12.04
CA PRO A 177 17.35 -4.22 13.10
C PRO A 177 17.60 -4.90 14.45
N THR A 178 17.97 -4.09 15.43
CA THR A 178 18.13 -4.50 16.81
C THR A 178 16.78 -4.84 17.44
N ALA A 179 16.80 -5.63 18.52
CA ALA A 179 15.57 -5.98 19.24
C ALA A 179 14.79 -4.73 19.70
N SER A 180 15.49 -3.65 20.07
CA SER A 180 14.86 -2.38 20.43
C SER A 180 14.17 -1.70 19.24
N GLU A 181 14.78 -1.67 18.05
CA GLU A 181 14.17 -1.09 16.85
C GLU A 181 12.91 -1.87 16.43
N LEU A 182 12.95 -3.20 16.55
CA LEU A 182 11.79 -4.06 16.30
C LEU A 182 10.68 -3.80 17.32
N LEU A 183 11.00 -3.72 18.61
CA LEU A 183 10.01 -3.44 19.67
C LEU A 183 9.35 -2.08 19.48
N ILE A 184 10.12 -1.05 19.11
CA ILE A 184 9.58 0.29 18.82
C ILE A 184 8.64 0.22 17.61
N SER A 185 9.03 -0.47 16.55
CA SER A 185 8.21 -0.61 15.34
C SER A 185 6.89 -1.34 15.62
N ILE A 186 6.95 -2.45 16.38
CA ILE A 186 5.77 -3.20 16.82
C ILE A 186 4.90 -2.33 17.74
N GLY A 187 5.52 -1.53 18.62
CA GLY A 187 4.84 -0.59 19.50
C GLY A 187 4.05 0.47 18.74
N PHE A 188 4.61 1.04 17.67
CA PHE A 188 3.91 1.98 16.81
C PHE A 188 2.69 1.34 16.15
N VAL A 189 2.84 0.15 15.57
CA VAL A 189 1.71 -0.58 14.97
C VAL A 189 0.62 -0.89 16.01
N ALA A 190 1.01 -1.34 17.20
CA ALA A 190 0.06 -1.62 18.27
C ALA A 190 -0.67 -0.35 18.76
N PHE A 191 0.05 0.78 18.82
CA PHE A 191 -0.52 2.07 19.16
C PHE A 191 -1.51 2.54 18.08
N GLU A 192 -1.16 2.45 16.80
CA GLU A 192 -2.05 2.80 15.68
C GLU A 192 -3.35 1.98 15.71
N VAL A 193 -3.25 0.66 15.90
CA VAL A 193 -4.42 -0.22 16.03
C VAL A 193 -5.28 0.15 17.24
N THR A 194 -4.65 0.44 18.38
CA THR A 194 -5.39 0.83 19.60
C THR A 194 -6.09 2.17 19.43
N ALA A 195 -5.40 3.16 18.86
CA ALA A 195 -5.94 4.48 18.55
C ALA A 195 -7.12 4.38 17.57
N TYR A 196 -6.98 3.55 16.53
CA TYR A 196 -8.07 3.25 15.59
C TYR A 196 -9.30 2.69 16.31
N ILE A 197 -9.13 1.65 17.14
CA ILE A 197 -10.23 1.04 17.91
C ILE A 197 -10.90 2.05 18.84
N LEU A 198 -10.12 2.93 19.48
CA LEU A 198 -10.65 3.97 20.35
C LEU A 198 -11.48 4.99 19.54
N ILE A 199 -10.98 5.44 18.40
CA ILE A 199 -11.64 6.43 17.55
C ILE A 199 -12.98 5.90 17.02
N ILE A 200 -13.02 4.68 16.49
CA ILE A 200 -14.28 4.09 15.98
C ILE A 200 -15.32 3.84 17.07
N ARG A 201 -14.90 3.71 18.34
CA ARG A 201 -15.80 3.55 19.49
C ARG A 201 -16.28 4.89 20.05
N LEU A 202 -15.45 5.93 19.97
CA LEU A 202 -15.75 7.24 20.53
C LEU A 202 -16.55 8.11 19.55
N LEU A 203 -16.26 8.01 18.25
CA LEU A 203 -16.89 8.80 17.21
C LEU A 203 -17.82 7.94 16.36
N PRO A 204 -18.99 8.45 15.91
CA PRO A 204 -19.88 7.75 14.99
C PRO A 204 -19.31 7.79 13.56
N VAL A 205 -18.18 7.09 13.35
CA VAL A 205 -17.48 7.01 12.05
C VAL A 205 -18.13 5.98 11.13
N LEU A 206 -18.73 4.94 11.70
CA LEU A 206 -19.44 3.92 10.95
C LEU A 206 -20.83 4.43 10.58
N PRO A 207 -21.30 4.19 9.34
CA PRO A 207 -22.65 4.57 8.95
C PRO A 207 -23.64 3.92 9.93
N ALA A 208 -24.49 4.75 10.53
CA ALA A 208 -25.61 4.25 11.32
C ALA A 208 -26.43 3.31 10.44
N GLN A 209 -26.79 2.14 10.97
CA GLN A 209 -27.66 1.19 10.27
C GLN A 209 -28.86 1.97 9.72
N THR A 210 -28.91 2.14 8.40
CA THR A 210 -30.00 2.92 7.78
C THR A 210 -31.29 2.19 8.10
N GLU A 211 -32.22 2.87 8.77
CA GLU A 211 -33.50 2.33 9.26
C GLU A 211 -34.33 1.61 8.17
N SER A 212 -34.01 1.78 6.88
CA SER A 212 -34.66 1.07 5.78
C SER A 212 -34.46 -0.46 5.83
N ASN A 213 -33.33 -0.95 6.34
CA ASN A 213 -33.09 -2.40 6.50
C ASN A 213 -33.84 -3.00 7.70
N ILE A 214 -34.21 -2.19 8.69
CA ILE A 214 -35.02 -2.62 9.84
C ILE A 214 -36.49 -2.78 9.44
N GLN A 215 -37.00 -1.94 8.54
CA GLN A 215 -38.37 -2.04 8.05
C GLN A 215 -38.56 -3.26 7.12
N LEU A 216 -37.60 -3.57 6.25
CA LEU A 216 -37.66 -4.75 5.37
C LEU A 216 -37.62 -6.07 6.16
N LYS A 217 -36.73 -6.18 7.17
CA LYS A 217 -36.71 -7.35 8.08
C LYS A 217 -37.98 -7.48 8.92
N LYS A 218 -38.60 -6.37 9.34
CA LYS A 218 -39.89 -6.43 10.05
C LYS A 218 -41.07 -6.79 9.13
N ALA A 219 -40.97 -6.50 7.84
CA ALA A 219 -41.98 -6.87 6.85
C ALA A 219 -41.91 -8.36 6.48
N GLU A 220 -40.71 -8.92 6.28
CA GLU A 220 -40.52 -10.36 6.01
C GLU A 220 -40.87 -11.26 7.20
N VAL A 221 -40.74 -10.78 8.44
CA VAL A 221 -41.13 -11.53 9.64
C VAL A 221 -42.65 -11.46 9.90
N LYS A 222 -43.38 -10.59 9.18
CA LYS A 222 -44.84 -10.40 9.33
C LYS A 222 -45.66 -11.01 8.18
N SER A 223 -45.06 -11.58 7.14
CA SER A 223 -45.73 -12.35 6.08
C SER A 223 -45.56 -13.85 6.29
#